data_AF-A0A345CQ09-F1
#
_entry.id   AF-A0A345CQ09-F1
#
_cell.length_a   1.000
_cell.length_b   1.000
_cell.length_c   1.000
_cell.angle_alpha   90.00
_cell.angle_beta   90.00
_cell.angle_gamma   90.00
#
_symmetry.space_group_name_H-M   'P 1'
#
loop_
_entity.id
_entity.type
_entity.pdbx_description
1 polymer ?
#
loop_
_entity_poly.entity_id
_entity_poly.type
_entity_poly.pdbx_seq_one_letter_code
_entity_poly.pdbx_strand_id
1 'polypeptide(L)'
;MRDLTVSFCFKTKSVTFSRWLQGILAKGDVFPRELARRLEIQADSDGEAIDFVKQILIDIAAEDSGINPDVARKSFRERFGGSHA
;
A
#
# COMPACT_ATOMS: atom_id res chain seq x y z
N MET A 1 11.79 19.33 9.95
CA MET A 1 11.31 18.13 9.22
C MET A 1 12.37 17.80 8.19
N ARG A 2 12.91 16.58 8.18
CA ARG A 2 13.86 16.13 7.15
C ARG A 2 13.10 15.19 6.24
N ASP A 3 12.88 15.60 4.99
CA ASP A 3 12.29 14.74 3.97
C ASP A 3 13.18 13.51 3.74
N LEU A 4 12.57 12.32 3.84
CA LEU A 4 13.24 11.06 3.60
C LEU A 4 13.23 10.78 2.09
N THR A 5 14.26 11.19 1.38
CA THR A 5 14.39 10.91 -0.06
C THR A 5 14.91 9.48 -0.27
N VAL A 6 14.00 8.56 -0.61
CA VAL A 6 14.37 7.19 -1.02
C VAL A 6 14.64 7.17 -2.53
N SER A 7 15.91 7.09 -2.93
CA SER A 7 16.30 7.00 -4.34
C SER A 7 16.55 5.54 -4.75
N PHE A 8 15.68 4.99 -5.60
CA PHE A 8 15.91 3.69 -6.23
C PHE A 8 16.73 3.88 -7.51
N CYS A 9 17.98 3.41 -7.51
CA CYS A 9 18.88 3.50 -8.66
C CYS A 9 18.53 2.43 -9.72
N PHE A 10 17.38 2.60 -10.38
CA PHE A 10 17.03 1.89 -11.62
C PHE A 10 17.15 2.88 -12.78
N LYS A 11 17.68 2.43 -13.93
CA LYS A 11 17.75 3.23 -15.17
C LYS A 11 16.42 4.00 -15.37
N THR A 12 16.52 5.31 -15.32
CA THR A 12 15.50 6.25 -14.82
C THR A 12 14.17 6.20 -15.57
N LYS A 13 13.17 5.55 -14.97
CA LYS A 13 11.79 6.00 -15.04
C LYS A 13 11.38 6.33 -13.61
N SER A 14 11.24 7.62 -13.31
CA SER A 14 10.59 8.07 -12.08
C SER A 14 9.17 7.49 -12.07
N VAL A 15 8.88 6.63 -11.10
CA VAL A 15 7.55 6.06 -10.90
C VAL A 15 6.97 6.70 -9.64
N THR A 16 5.74 7.17 -9.71
CA THR A 16 5.04 7.70 -8.52
C THR A 16 4.83 6.59 -7.52
N PHE A 17 4.78 6.94 -6.22
CA PHE A 17 4.59 5.95 -5.17
C PHE A 17 3.33 5.11 -5.41
N SER A 18 2.23 5.75 -5.81
CA SER A 18 0.96 5.08 -6.13
C SER A 18 1.07 4.08 -7.28
N ARG A 19 1.85 4.41 -8.33
CA ARG A 19 2.05 3.52 -9.48
C ARG A 19 2.97 2.35 -9.14
N TRP A 20 3.99 2.59 -8.31
CA TRP A 20 4.83 1.52 -7.78
C TRP A 20 4.02 0.59 -6.87
N LEU A 21 3.24 1.15 -5.95
CA LEU A 21 2.42 0.40 -4.99
C LEU A 21 1.40 -0.49 -5.70
N GLN A 22 0.70 0.02 -6.73
CA GLN A 22 -0.19 -0.80 -7.56
C GLN A 22 0.53 -2.00 -8.17
N GLY A 23 1.76 -1.80 -8.68
CA GLY A 23 2.56 -2.88 -9.25
C GLY A 23 3.05 -3.89 -8.22
N ILE A 24 3.26 -3.46 -6.96
CA ILE A 24 3.62 -4.35 -5.85
C ILE A 24 2.41 -5.15 -5.38
N LEU A 25 1.27 -4.51 -5.15
CA LEU A 25 0.04 -5.17 -4.69
C LEU A 25 -0.54 -6.13 -5.76
N ALA A 26 -0.34 -5.83 -7.05
CA ALA A 26 -0.71 -6.75 -8.14
C ALA A 26 0.11 -8.06 -8.14
N LYS A 27 1.29 -8.07 -7.51
CA LYS A 27 2.12 -9.28 -7.35
C LYS A 27 1.73 -10.11 -6.13
N GLY A 28 0.73 -9.66 -5.37
CA GLY A 28 0.21 -10.32 -4.18
C GLY A 28 0.66 -9.68 -2.87
N ASP A 29 0.43 -10.41 -1.79
CA ASP A 29 0.46 -9.86 -0.42
C ASP A 29 1.81 -9.99 0.30
N VAL A 30 2.85 -10.39 -0.42
CA VAL A 30 4.19 -10.61 0.18
C VAL A 30 4.71 -9.34 0.85
N PHE A 31 4.57 -8.19 0.17
CA PHE A 31 5.05 -6.92 0.72
C PHE A 31 4.21 -6.42 1.91
N PRO A 32 2.87 -6.34 1.83
CA PRO A 32 2.04 -6.03 3.00
C PRO A 32 2.26 -6.97 4.19
N ARG A 33 2.44 -8.27 3.94
CA ARG A 33 2.72 -9.28 4.97
C ARG A 33 4.06 -9.06 5.66
N GLU A 34 5.11 -8.81 4.89
CA GLU A 34 6.43 -8.54 5.44
C GLU A 34 6.43 -7.25 6.27
N LEU A 35 5.70 -6.22 5.81
CA LEU A 35 5.48 -4.99 6.56
C LEU A 35 4.72 -5.24 7.86
N ALA A 36 3.60 -5.96 7.81
CA ALA A 36 2.80 -6.28 9.00
C ALA A 36 3.63 -6.99 10.07
N ARG A 37 4.51 -7.93 9.65
CA ARG A 37 5.43 -8.63 10.54
C ARG A 37 6.51 -7.73 11.12
N ARG A 38 7.14 -6.88 10.30
CA ARG A 38 8.22 -5.98 10.74
C ARG A 38 7.73 -4.84 11.61
N LEU A 39 6.49 -4.41 11.42
CA LEU A 39 5.85 -3.38 12.23
C LEU A 39 5.19 -3.96 13.48
N GLU A 40 5.27 -5.29 13.68
CA GLU A 40 4.72 -6.00 14.84
C GLU A 40 3.26 -5.61 15.14
N ILE A 41 2.45 -5.54 14.07
CA ILE A 41 1.06 -5.08 14.18
C ILE A 41 0.27 -6.08 15.01
N GLN A 42 -0.30 -5.60 16.13
CA GLN A 42 -1.23 -6.39 16.93
C GLN A 42 -2.60 -6.37 16.27
N ALA A 43 -3.05 -7.52 15.80
CA ALA A 43 -4.36 -7.76 15.21
C ALA A 43 -4.87 -9.15 15.66
N ASP A 44 -6.17 -9.39 15.54
CA ASP A 44 -6.76 -10.69 15.91
C ASP A 44 -6.33 -11.80 14.94
N SER A 45 -5.83 -11.44 13.75
CA SER A 45 -5.27 -12.39 12.78
C SER A 45 -4.19 -11.80 11.87
N ASP A 46 -3.34 -12.66 11.32
CA ASP A 46 -2.38 -12.31 10.26
C ASP A 46 -3.05 -11.62 9.06
N GLY A 47 -4.26 -12.06 8.70
CA GLY A 47 -5.02 -11.49 7.60
C GLY A 47 -5.44 -10.03 7.88
N GLU A 48 -5.93 -9.77 9.09
CA GLU A 48 -6.31 -8.43 9.52
C GLU A 48 -5.10 -7.48 9.57
N ALA A 49 -3.96 -7.95 10.08
CA ALA A 49 -2.73 -7.16 10.07
C ALA A 49 -2.29 -6.79 8.64
N ILE A 50 -2.39 -7.75 7.71
CA ILE A 50 -2.09 -7.54 6.29
C ILE A 50 -3.05 -6.52 5.67
N ASP A 51 -4.36 -6.66 5.91
CA ASP A 51 -5.36 -5.73 5.39
C ASP A 51 -5.21 -4.33 5.95
N PHE A 52 -4.88 -4.19 7.23
CA PHE A 52 -4.56 -2.91 7.84
C PHE A 52 -3.37 -2.24 7.14
N VAL A 53 -2.28 -2.97 6.91
CA VAL A 53 -1.12 -2.43 6.16
C VAL A 53 -1.51 -2.02 4.74
N LYS A 54 -2.32 -2.82 4.04
CA LYS A 54 -2.82 -2.44 2.71
C LYS A 54 -3.57 -1.11 2.76
N GLN A 55 -4.50 -0.94 3.70
CA GLN A 55 -5.26 0.30 3.88
C GLN A 55 -4.34 1.51 4.09
N ILE A 56 -3.37 1.41 4.99
CA ILE A 56 -2.40 2.50 5.25
C ILE A 56 -1.59 2.84 4.00
N LEU A 57 -1.11 1.84 3.25
CA LEU A 57 -0.34 2.09 2.02
C LEU A 57 -1.18 2.80 0.96
N ILE A 58 -2.47 2.49 0.86
CA ILE A 58 -3.39 3.15 -0.07
C ILE A 58 -3.63 4.59 0.34
N ASP A 59 -3.78 4.86 1.62
CA ASP A 59 -4.00 6.22 2.13
C ASP A 59 -2.80 7.10 1.79
N ILE A 60 -1.60 6.62 2.07
CA ILE A 60 -0.35 7.32 1.72
C ILE A 60 -0.28 7.57 0.20
N ALA A 61 -0.67 6.60 -0.61
CA ALA A 61 -0.69 6.74 -2.06
C ALA A 61 -1.78 7.70 -2.57
N ALA A 62 -2.90 7.80 -1.87
CA ALA A 62 -3.96 8.75 -2.17
C ALA A 62 -3.49 10.17 -1.85
N GLU A 63 -2.92 10.38 -0.66
CA GLU A 63 -2.35 11.65 -0.22
C GLU A 63 -1.24 12.14 -1.17
N ASP A 64 -0.31 11.26 -1.57
CA ASP A 64 0.74 11.56 -2.56
C ASP A 64 0.16 12.00 -3.92
N SER A 65 -0.99 11.45 -4.31
CA SER A 65 -1.67 11.78 -5.57
C SER A 65 -2.65 12.95 -5.45
N GLY A 66 -2.79 13.58 -4.27
CA GLY A 66 -3.80 14.61 -4.03
C GLY A 66 -5.25 14.10 -4.07
N ILE A 67 -5.44 12.79 -3.93
CA ILE A 67 -6.75 12.12 -3.90
C ILE A 67 -7.19 12.00 -2.44
N ASN A 68 -8.47 12.25 -2.18
CA ASN A 68 -9.02 12.03 -0.85
C ASN A 68 -8.90 10.53 -0.47
N PRO A 69 -8.26 10.18 0.68
CA PRO A 69 -8.04 8.80 1.09
C PRO A 69 -9.33 7.99 1.22
N ASP A 70 -10.46 8.59 1.63
CA ASP A 70 -11.75 7.88 1.71
C ASP A 70 -12.23 7.39 0.33
N VAL A 71 -12.02 8.20 -0.71
CA VAL A 71 -12.34 7.85 -2.10
C VAL A 71 -11.40 6.76 -2.60
N ALA A 72 -10.11 6.88 -2.29
CA ALA A 72 -9.10 5.89 -2.68
C ALA A 72 -9.31 4.53 -2.01
N ARG A 73 -9.63 4.50 -0.71
CA ARG A 73 -9.99 3.29 0.04
C ARG A 73 -11.17 2.57 -0.60
N LYS A 74 -12.22 3.32 -0.98
CA LYS A 74 -13.41 2.75 -1.65
C LYS A 74 -13.03 2.15 -3.00
N SER A 75 -12.36 2.90 -3.87
CA SER A 75 -11.91 2.40 -5.18
C SER A 75 -10.92 1.24 -5.07
N PHE A 76 -10.08 1.20 -4.03
CA PHE A 76 -9.20 0.06 -3.80
C PHE A 76 -10.00 -1.18 -3.35
N ARG A 77 -10.93 -1.03 -2.41
CA ARG A 77 -11.83 -2.14 -2.02
C ARG A 77 -12.62 -2.66 -3.22
N GLU A 78 -13.04 -1.81 -4.15
CA GLU A 78 -13.72 -2.24 -5.37
C GLU A 78 -12.78 -2.94 -6.37
N ARG A 79 -11.52 -2.49 -6.48
CA ARG A 79 -10.52 -3.06 -7.39
C ARG A 79 -9.83 -4.33 -6.87
N PHE A 80 -9.80 -4.52 -5.56
CA PHE A 80 -9.06 -5.62 -4.91
C PHE A 80 -9.91 -6.48 -3.95
N GLY A 81 -11.06 -5.99 -3.48
CA GLY A 81 -11.99 -6.69 -2.58
C GLY A 81 -13.08 -7.50 -3.29
N GLY A 82 -12.91 -7.78 -4.59
CA GLY A 82 -13.84 -8.58 -5.40
C GLY A 82 -13.60 -10.10 -5.36
N SER A 83 -12.71 -10.62 -4.51
CA SER A 83 -12.44 -12.06 -4.40
C SER A 83 -12.29 -12.49 -2.94
N HIS A 84 -13.39 -12.43 -2.20
CA HIS A 84 -13.61 -13.26 -1.01
C HIS A 84 -15.11 -13.54 -0.91
N ALA A 85 -15.55 -14.50 -1.74
CA ALA A 85 -16.74 -15.31 -1.53
C ALA A 85 -16.31 -16.77 -1.66
#